data_AF-V9IES2-F1
#
_entry.id   AF-V9IES2-F1
#
_cell.length_a   1.000
_cell.length_b   1.000
_cell.length_c   1.000
_cell.angle_alpha   90.00
_cell.angle_beta   90.00
_cell.angle_gamma   90.00
#
_symmetry.space_group_name_H-M   'P 1'
#
loop_
_entity.id
_entity.type
_entity.pdbx_description
1 polymer ?
#
loop_
_entity_poly.entity_id
_entity_poly.type
_entity_poly.pdbx_seq_one_letter_code
_entity_poly.pdbx_strand_id
1 'polypeptide(L)'
;MALFLLIIRYALERYCFAPIGKSLGIKNTRTKKATPNEILEKAYTSKKIKHKQILALAKQLDWSERQVERWLRLRRTQDKPSTLTKFCENSWRCLYYTYSFIYGLIILWDKLWLWDINYCYYNYPYHPVSDDVWWYYMISMAFYWSLSFSQFF
;
A
#
# COMPACT_ATOMS: atom_id res chain seq x y z
N MET A 1 -13.45 12.02 5.39
CA MET A 1 -12.70 11.99 4.10
C MET A 1 -11.86 10.74 3.90
N ALA A 2 -11.11 10.24 4.88
CA ALA A 2 -10.27 9.05 4.67
C ALA A 2 -11.06 7.79 4.24
N LEU A 3 -12.21 7.49 4.86
CA LEU A 3 -13.08 6.37 4.47
C LEU A 3 -13.61 6.52 3.04
N PHE A 4 -13.97 7.74 2.65
CA PHE A 4 -14.43 8.03 1.29
C PHE A 4 -13.32 7.81 0.27
N LEU A 5 -12.09 8.26 0.56
CA LEU A 5 -10.91 7.98 -0.26
C LEU A 5 -10.60 6.48 -0.36
N LEU A 6 -10.85 5.70 0.70
CA LEU A 6 -10.71 4.24 0.66
C LEU A 6 -11.75 3.59 -0.27
N ILE A 7 -13.01 4.07 -0.24
CA ILE A 7 -14.06 3.58 -1.15
C ILE A 7 -13.70 3.92 -2.61
N ILE A 8 -13.25 5.15 -2.86
CA ILE A 8 -12.79 5.57 -4.20
C ILE A 8 -11.62 4.71 -4.65
N ARG A 9 -10.62 4.52 -3.80
CA ARG A 9 -9.46 3.65 -4.09
C ARG A 9 -9.92 2.25 -4.47
N TYR A 10 -10.81 1.66 -3.68
CA TYR A 10 -11.33 0.31 -3.93
C TYR A 10 -12.07 0.22 -5.27
N ALA A 11 -12.90 1.23 -5.58
CA ALA A 11 -13.60 1.31 -6.85
C ALA A 11 -12.63 1.45 -8.04
N LEU A 12 -11.68 2.38 -7.98
CA LEU A 12 -10.72 2.61 -9.06
C LEU A 12 -9.79 1.42 -9.27
N GLU A 13 -9.33 0.79 -8.19
CA GLU A 13 -8.52 -0.42 -8.27
C GLU A 13 -9.28 -1.53 -9.01
N ARG A 14 -10.55 -1.75 -8.67
CA ARG A 14 -11.34 -2.85 -9.23
C ARG A 14 -11.84 -2.59 -10.65
N TYR A 15 -12.28 -1.37 -10.94
CA TYR A 15 -12.94 -1.02 -12.20
C TYR A 15 -12.02 -0.37 -13.24
N CYS A 16 -10.90 0.24 -12.82
CA CYS A 16 -9.99 0.94 -13.74
C CYS A 16 -8.59 0.31 -13.76
N PHE A 17 -7.88 0.30 -12.63
CA PHE A 17 -6.47 -0.11 -12.63
C PHE A 17 -6.27 -1.60 -12.91
N ALA A 18 -7.09 -2.48 -12.33
CA ALA A 18 -7.00 -3.91 -12.58
C ALA A 18 -7.27 -4.29 -14.05
N PRO A 19 -8.34 -3.80 -14.74
CA PRO A 19 -8.54 -4.11 -16.16
C PRO A 19 -7.47 -3.46 -17.05
N ILE A 20 -7.03 -2.23 -16.76
CA ILE A 20 -5.94 -1.58 -17.50
C ILE A 20 -4.63 -2.36 -17.35
N GLY A 21 -4.30 -2.81 -16.14
CA GLY A 21 -3.12 -3.64 -15.90
C GLY A 21 -3.18 -4.95 -16.69
N LYS A 22 -4.36 -5.59 -16.76
CA LYS A 22 -4.56 -6.80 -17.56
C LYS A 22 -4.45 -6.54 -19.06
N SER A 23 -4.99 -5.43 -19.57
CA SER A 23 -4.89 -5.08 -21.00
C SER A 23 -3.45 -4.73 -21.40
N LEU A 24 -2.66 -4.17 -20.49
CA LEU A 24 -1.21 -3.97 -20.63
C LEU A 24 -0.40 -5.27 -20.54
N GLY A 25 -1.04 -6.43 -20.38
CA GLY A 25 -0.37 -7.73 -20.32
C GLY A 25 0.26 -8.05 -18.96
N ILE A 26 -0.03 -7.29 -17.91
CA ILE A 26 0.46 -7.58 -16.56
C ILE A 26 -0.22 -8.85 -16.05
N LYS A 27 0.55 -9.93 -16.01
CA LYS A 27 0.06 -11.22 -15.52
C LYS A 27 -0.31 -11.11 -14.06
N ASN A 28 -1.52 -11.59 -13.73
CA ASN A 28 -1.94 -11.80 -12.34
C ASN A 28 -1.31 -13.10 -11.80
N THR A 29 0.02 -13.15 -11.77
CA THR A 29 0.76 -14.31 -11.27
C THR A 29 0.69 -14.29 -9.74
N ARG A 30 -0.38 -14.84 -9.20
CA ARG A 30 -0.42 -15.20 -7.78
C ARG A 30 0.44 -16.45 -7.59
N THR A 31 1.30 -16.44 -6.58
CA THR A 31 2.10 -17.62 -6.27
C THR A 31 1.18 -18.78 -5.91
N LYS A 32 1.55 -20.00 -6.29
CA LYS A 32 0.76 -21.21 -5.96
C LYS A 32 0.53 -21.26 -4.45
N LYS A 33 -0.69 -21.59 -4.03
CA LYS A 33 -1.00 -21.75 -2.61
C LYS A 33 -0.26 -22.98 -2.06
N ALA A 34 0.29 -22.84 -0.87
CA ALA A 34 0.85 -23.98 -0.14
C ALA A 34 -0.26 -24.97 0.22
N THR A 35 0.07 -26.25 0.30
CA THR A 35 -0.89 -27.26 0.77
C THR A 35 -1.30 -26.93 2.21
N PRO A 36 -2.59 -26.92 2.55
CA PRO A 36 -3.02 -26.59 3.91
C PRO A 36 -2.47 -27.63 4.88
N ASN A 37 -1.65 -27.19 5.84
CA ASN A 37 -1.08 -28.04 6.89
C ASN A 37 -0.98 -27.24 8.19
N GLU A 38 -1.84 -27.54 9.15
CA GLU A 38 -1.95 -26.80 10.41
C GLU A 38 -0.66 -26.83 11.25
N ILE A 39 0.10 -27.92 11.19
CA ILE A 39 1.36 -28.06 11.94
C ILE A 39 2.42 -27.12 11.36
N LEU A 40 2.52 -27.03 10.03
CA LEU A 40 3.45 -26.12 9.36
C LEU A 40 3.01 -24.65 9.46
N GLU A 41 1.70 -24.37 9.46
CA GLU A 41 1.17 -23.02 9.71
C GLU A 41 1.50 -22.55 11.13
N LYS A 42 1.27 -23.39 12.16
CA LYS A 42 1.66 -23.09 13.56
C LYS A 42 3.16 -22.84 13.68
N ALA A 43 3.98 -23.64 12.99
CA ALA A 43 5.43 -23.42 12.96
C ALA A 43 5.83 -22.13 12.23
N TYR A 44 5.12 -21.76 11.17
CA TYR A 44 5.38 -20.55 10.37
C TYR A 44 5.14 -19.26 11.16
N THR A 45 4.18 -19.24 12.08
CA THR A 45 3.96 -18.09 12.99
C THR A 45 5.20 -17.77 13.84
N SER A 46 6.08 -18.75 14.06
CA SER A 46 7.36 -18.51 14.74
C SER A 46 8.35 -17.76 13.82
N LYS A 47 8.76 -16.54 14.24
CA LYS A 47 9.57 -15.58 13.44
C LYS A 47 10.82 -16.16 12.75
N LYS A 48 11.43 -17.22 13.29
CA LYS A 48 12.59 -17.90 12.67
C LYS A 48 12.57 -19.39 12.97
N ILE A 49 12.24 -20.18 11.95
CA ILE A 49 12.38 -21.64 12.00
C ILE A 49 13.86 -22.01 11.86
N LYS A 50 14.43 -22.65 12.89
CA LYS A 50 15.80 -23.18 12.87
C LYS A 50 15.82 -24.57 12.20
N HIS A 51 16.98 -24.99 11.68
CA HIS A 51 17.14 -26.31 11.06
C HIS A 51 16.70 -27.47 11.97
N LYS A 52 16.99 -27.41 13.28
CA LYS A 52 16.49 -28.40 14.26
C LYS A 52 14.96 -28.52 14.29
N GLN A 53 14.23 -27.43 14.09
CA GLN A 53 12.76 -27.45 14.03
C GLN A 53 12.27 -28.04 12.70
N ILE A 54 12.99 -27.83 11.60
CA ILE A 54 12.69 -28.46 10.31
C ILE A 54 12.78 -29.99 10.43
N LEU A 55 13.82 -30.50 11.11
CA LEU A 55 13.96 -31.93 11.39
C LEU A 55 12.80 -32.49 12.22
N ALA A 56 12.40 -31.78 13.28
CA ALA A 56 11.28 -32.18 14.12
C ALA A 56 9.97 -32.20 13.33
N LEU A 57 9.72 -31.19 12.48
CA LEU A 57 8.54 -31.10 11.63
C LEU A 57 8.52 -32.19 10.56
N ALA A 58 9.67 -32.49 9.94
CA ALA A 58 9.82 -33.57 8.98
C ALA A 58 9.42 -34.91 9.59
N LYS A 59 9.90 -35.19 10.82
CA LYS A 59 9.55 -36.41 11.57
C LYS A 59 8.08 -36.45 12.00
N GLN A 60 7.49 -35.32 12.39
CA GLN A 60 6.10 -35.27 12.83
C GLN A 60 5.09 -35.44 11.68
N LEU A 61 5.48 -35.04 10.47
CA LEU A 61 4.62 -35.03 9.28
C LEU A 61 4.88 -36.21 8.33
N ASP A 62 5.83 -37.08 8.66
CA ASP A 62 6.38 -38.09 7.74
C ASP A 62 6.78 -37.50 6.38
N TRP A 63 7.38 -36.30 6.41
CA TRP A 63 7.87 -35.59 5.22
C TRP A 63 9.40 -35.59 5.20
N SER A 64 9.96 -35.49 4.00
CA SER A 64 11.38 -35.15 3.85
C SER A 64 11.64 -33.70 4.26
N GLU A 65 12.84 -33.41 4.78
CA GLU A 65 13.29 -32.04 5.09
C GLU A 65 13.11 -31.10 3.90
N ARG A 66 13.41 -31.59 2.68
CA ARG A 66 13.23 -30.84 1.43
C ARG A 66 11.77 -30.47 1.17
N GLN A 67 10.81 -31.34 1.48
CA GLN A 67 9.38 -31.04 1.34
C GLN A 67 8.96 -29.94 2.32
N VAL A 68 9.41 -30.00 3.58
CA VAL A 68 9.14 -28.97 4.59
C VAL A 68 9.75 -27.63 4.17
N GLU A 69 11.01 -27.61 3.74
CA GLU A 69 11.67 -26.39 3.25
C GLU A 69 11.00 -25.79 2.02
N ARG A 70 10.59 -26.64 1.07
CA ARG A 70 9.88 -26.20 -0.14
C ARG A 70 8.53 -25.60 0.22
N TRP A 71 7.80 -26.21 1.14
CA TRP A 71 6.53 -25.70 1.64
C TRP A 71 6.72 -24.33 2.31
N LEU A 72 7.71 -24.21 3.22
CA LEU A 72 8.00 -22.94 3.90
C LEU A 72 8.41 -21.83 2.92
N ARG A 73 9.22 -22.15 1.91
CA ARG A 73 9.57 -21.20 0.84
C ARG A 73 8.33 -20.76 0.06
N LEU A 74 7.49 -21.70 -0.32
CA LEU A 74 6.29 -21.44 -1.11
C LEU A 74 5.26 -20.63 -0.31
N ARG A 75 5.10 -20.91 1.00
CA ARG A 75 4.25 -20.16 1.92
C ARG A 75 4.70 -18.70 2.07
N ARG A 76 6.02 -18.46 2.24
CA ARG A 76 6.58 -17.10 2.28
C ARG A 76 6.38 -16.32 0.98
N THR A 77 6.41 -17.01 -0.16
CA THR A 77 6.16 -16.37 -1.46
C THR A 77 4.68 -16.11 -1.71
N GLN A 78 3.79 -16.92 -1.13
CA GLN A 78 2.34 -16.72 -1.20
C GLN A 78 1.89 -15.43 -0.51
N ASP A 79 2.56 -15.02 0.57
CA ASP A 79 2.24 -13.78 1.29
C ASP A 79 2.68 -12.52 0.52
N LYS A 80 3.45 -12.66 -0.56
CA LYS A 80 3.91 -11.51 -1.35
C LYS A 80 2.76 -11.01 -2.24
N PRO A 81 2.50 -9.69 -2.27
CA PRO A 81 1.49 -9.13 -3.17
C PRO A 81 1.87 -9.38 -4.62
N SER A 82 0.86 -9.66 -5.45
CA SER A 82 1.04 -9.94 -6.88
C SER A 82 1.57 -8.70 -7.62
N THR A 83 2.20 -8.92 -8.77
CA THR A 83 2.65 -7.83 -9.67
C THR A 83 1.50 -6.90 -10.07
N LEU A 84 0.31 -7.45 -10.30
CA LEU A 84 -0.89 -6.67 -10.61
C LEU A 84 -1.36 -5.83 -9.41
N THR A 85 -1.31 -6.38 -8.19
CA THR A 85 -1.63 -5.64 -6.96
C THR A 85 -0.67 -4.46 -6.78
N LYS A 86 0.64 -4.71 -6.93
CA LYS A 86 1.64 -3.63 -6.88
C LYS A 86 1.42 -2.58 -7.94
N PHE A 87 1.05 -2.96 -9.17
CA PHE A 87 0.71 -2.02 -10.22
C PHE A 87 -0.46 -1.13 -9.79
N CYS A 88 -1.57 -1.71 -9.31
CA CYS A 88 -2.73 -0.95 -8.87
C CYS A 88 -2.41 0.01 -7.72
N GLU A 89 -1.62 -0.43 -6.73
CA GLU A 89 -1.16 0.43 -5.63
C GLU A 89 -0.31 1.61 -6.12
N ASN A 90 0.61 1.37 -7.06
CA ASN A 90 1.43 2.43 -7.63
C ASN A 90 0.61 3.37 -8.52
N SER A 91 -0.35 2.86 -9.30
CA SER A 91 -1.26 3.68 -10.10
C SER A 91 -2.11 4.60 -9.23
N TRP A 92 -2.63 4.10 -8.10
CA TRP A 92 -3.36 4.92 -7.13
C TRP A 92 -2.50 6.05 -6.56
N ARG A 93 -1.28 5.72 -6.12
CA ARG A 93 -0.32 6.73 -5.62
C ARG A 93 0.01 7.77 -6.69
N CYS A 94 0.28 7.32 -7.91
CA CYS A 94 0.57 8.19 -9.05
C CYS A 94 -0.59 9.17 -9.28
N LEU A 95 -1.82 8.66 -9.41
CA LEU A 95 -3.02 9.48 -9.61
C LEU A 95 -3.17 10.54 -8.50
N TYR A 96 -3.05 10.12 -7.24
CA TYR A 96 -3.17 11.04 -6.11
C TYR A 96 -2.08 12.11 -6.10
N TYR A 97 -0.81 11.74 -6.29
CA TYR A 97 0.29 12.72 -6.26
C TYR A 97 0.22 13.69 -7.43
N THR A 98 -0.15 13.22 -8.63
CA THR A 98 -0.38 14.10 -9.78
C THR A 98 -1.54 15.07 -9.51
N TYR A 99 -2.66 14.58 -8.97
CA TYR A 99 -3.78 15.43 -8.57
C TYR A 99 -3.36 16.47 -7.52
N SER A 100 -2.68 16.03 -6.45
CA SER A 100 -2.22 16.91 -5.38
C SER A 100 -1.25 17.97 -5.89
N PHE A 101 -0.35 17.62 -6.81
CA PHE A 101 0.58 18.56 -7.40
C PHE A 101 -0.14 19.64 -8.22
N ILE A 102 -1.04 19.24 -9.12
CA ILE A 102 -1.81 20.18 -9.95
C ILE A 102 -2.69 21.07 -9.08
N TYR A 103 -3.40 20.48 -8.11
CA TYR A 103 -4.26 21.23 -7.20
C TYR A 103 -3.45 22.23 -6.35
N GLY A 104 -2.28 21.81 -5.86
CA GLY A 104 -1.35 22.67 -5.13
C GLY A 104 -0.87 23.86 -5.96
N LEU A 105 -0.51 23.63 -7.23
CA LEU A 105 -0.14 24.72 -8.14
C LEU A 105 -1.29 25.71 -8.35
N ILE A 106 -2.51 25.21 -8.56
CA ILE A 106 -3.69 26.07 -8.80
C ILE A 106 -3.98 26.95 -7.58
N ILE A 107 -4.04 26.38 -6.37
CA ILE A 107 -4.40 27.17 -5.17
C ILE A 107 -3.30 28.15 -4.76
N LEU A 108 -2.03 27.83 -5.06
CA LEU A 108 -0.90 28.68 -4.70
C LEU A 108 -0.67 29.79 -5.72
N TRP A 109 -1.12 29.63 -6.96
CA TRP A 109 -0.89 30.59 -8.04
C TRP A 109 -1.35 32.01 -7.69
N ASP A 110 -2.53 32.11 -7.07
CA ASP A 110 -3.14 33.39 -6.70
C ASP A 110 -2.60 33.95 -5.36
N LYS A 111 -1.65 33.28 -4.71
CA LYS A 111 -1.12 33.69 -3.42
C LYS A 111 0.15 34.51 -3.59
N LEU A 112 0.14 35.73 -3.07
CA LEU A 112 1.27 36.67 -3.14
C LEU A 112 2.55 36.09 -2.54
N TRP A 113 2.44 35.28 -1.48
CA TRP A 113 3.58 34.64 -0.83
C TRP A 113 4.25 33.54 -1.67
N LEU A 114 3.61 33.05 -2.74
CA LEU A 114 4.27 32.18 -3.70
C LEU A 114 5.34 32.94 -4.50
N TRP A 115 5.06 34.21 -4.80
CA TRP A 115 5.88 35.06 -5.67
C TRP A 115 6.87 35.91 -4.89
N ASP A 116 6.49 36.39 -3.70
CA ASP A 116 7.35 37.16 -2.80
C ASP A 116 7.24 36.64 -1.37
N ILE A 117 8.33 36.07 -0.87
CA ILE A 117 8.40 35.44 0.45
C ILE A 117 8.24 36.42 1.61
N ASN A 118 8.44 37.72 1.39
CA ASN A 118 8.27 38.74 2.43
C ASN A 118 6.82 38.78 2.94
N TYR A 119 5.85 38.41 2.09
CA TYR A 119 4.45 38.32 2.46
C TYR A 119 4.14 37.25 3.50
N CYS A 120 5.02 36.27 3.70
CA CYS A 120 4.89 35.31 4.81
C CYS A 120 5.15 35.93 6.19
N TYR A 121 5.88 37.04 6.26
CA TYR A 121 6.28 37.64 7.55
C TYR A 121 5.36 38.77 8.00
N TYR A 122 4.59 39.38 7.09
CA TYR A 122 3.59 40.36 7.46
C TYR A 122 2.50 39.71 8.33
N ASN A 123 2.18 40.32 9.47
CA ASN A 123 1.19 39.86 10.45
C ASN A 123 1.50 38.53 11.17
N TYR A 124 2.74 38.03 11.10
CA TYR A 124 3.16 36.90 11.93
C TYR A 124 2.97 37.21 13.43
N PRO A 125 2.43 36.30 14.26
CA PRO A 125 2.10 34.89 13.98
C PRO A 125 0.65 34.63 13.53
N TYR A 126 -0.16 35.67 13.33
CA TYR A 126 -1.60 35.52 13.06
C TYR A 126 -1.88 35.47 11.55
N HIS A 127 -1.70 34.30 10.95
CA HIS A 127 -2.05 34.05 9.55
C HIS A 127 -3.37 33.28 9.43
N PRO A 128 -4.44 33.90 8.88
CA PRO A 128 -5.65 33.15 8.58
C PRO A 128 -5.39 32.17 7.43
N VAL A 129 -5.74 30.90 7.63
CA VAL A 129 -5.68 29.89 6.57
C VAL A 129 -6.90 30.09 5.68
N SER A 130 -6.68 30.42 4.41
CA SER A 130 -7.77 30.49 3.42
C SER A 130 -8.39 29.11 3.21
N ASP A 131 -9.69 29.06 2.98
CA ASP A 131 -10.47 27.81 2.83
C ASP A 131 -9.87 26.85 1.79
N ASP A 132 -9.34 27.35 0.67
CA ASP A 132 -8.72 26.52 -0.38
C ASP A 132 -7.50 25.73 0.15
N VAL A 133 -6.66 26.43 0.93
CA VAL A 133 -5.45 25.86 1.55
C VAL A 133 -5.86 24.89 2.66
N TRP A 134 -6.91 25.20 3.40
CA TRP A 134 -7.46 24.28 4.39
C TRP A 134 -7.93 22.97 3.74
N TRP A 135 -8.70 23.04 2.66
CA TRP A 135 -9.17 21.86 1.92
C TRP A 135 -8.01 21.03 1.36
N TYR A 136 -6.98 21.69 0.82
CA TYR A 136 -5.76 21.02 0.37
C TYR A 136 -5.11 20.19 1.48
N TYR A 137 -4.96 20.76 2.69
CA TYR A 137 -4.41 20.04 3.84
C TYR A 137 -5.34 18.92 4.31
N MET A 138 -6.64 19.15 4.36
CA MET A 138 -7.61 18.14 4.80
C MET A 138 -7.67 16.93 3.87
N ILE A 139 -7.65 17.15 2.55
CA ILE A 139 -7.56 16.08 1.55
C ILE A 139 -6.23 15.35 1.68
N SER A 140 -5.14 16.08 1.88
CA SER A 140 -3.80 15.50 2.04
C SER A 140 -3.70 14.60 3.25
N MET A 141 -4.12 15.09 4.41
CA MET A 141 -4.16 14.30 5.64
C MET A 141 -5.07 13.09 5.47
N ALA A 142 -6.25 13.24 4.86
CA ALA A 142 -7.17 12.14 4.63
C ALA A 142 -6.57 11.03 3.76
N PHE A 143 -5.77 11.38 2.75
CA PHE A 143 -5.05 10.41 1.94
C PHE A 143 -4.01 9.64 2.76
N TYR A 144 -3.17 10.33 3.54
CA TYR A 144 -2.17 9.66 4.38
C TYR A 144 -2.81 8.76 5.43
N TRP A 145 -3.90 9.21 6.08
CA TRP A 145 -4.68 8.38 6.98
C TRP A 145 -5.25 7.14 6.28
N SER A 146 -5.79 7.30 5.07
CA SER A 146 -6.28 6.16 4.27
C SER A 146 -5.17 5.14 3.99
N LEU A 147 -3.95 5.63 3.73
CA LEU A 147 -2.79 4.78 3.46
C LEU A 147 -2.38 4.01 4.72
N SER A 148 -2.33 4.68 5.87
CA SER A 148 -2.05 4.06 7.17
C SER A 148 -3.04 2.95 7.48
N PHE A 149 -4.35 3.20 7.35
CA PHE A 149 -5.35 2.15 7.58
C PHE A 149 -5.15 0.93 6.66
N SER A 150 -4.87 1.16 5.37
CA SER A 150 -4.68 0.08 4.40
C SER A 150 -3.36 -0.70 4.55
N GLN A 151 -2.41 -0.20 5.34
CA GLN A 151 -1.13 -0.88 5.56
C GLN A 151 -1.17 -1.81 6.78
N PHE A 152 -2.07 -1.54 7.73
CA PHE A 152 -2.23 -2.32 8.96
C PHE A 152 -3.44 -3.25 8.95
N PHE A 153 -4.34 -3.13 7.97
CA PHE A 153 -5.47 -4.03 7.70
C PHE A 153 -5.36 -4.62 6.29
#